data_AF-A0A0L0FBE5-F1
#
_entry.id   AF-A0A0L0FBE5-F1
#
_cell.length_a   1.000
_cell.length_b   1.000
_cell.length_c   1.000
_cell.angle_alpha   90.00
_cell.angle_beta   90.00
_cell.angle_gamma   90.00
#
_symmetry.space_group_name_H-M   'P 1'
#
loop_
_entity.id
_entity.type
_entity.pdbx_description
1 polymer ?
#
loop_
_entity_poly.entity_id
_entity_poly.type
_entity_poly.pdbx_seq_one_letter_code
_entity_poly.pdbx_strand_id
1 'polypeptide(L)'
;MNYLWHINFQYSFANTHLHYASHPPKGSVDANNERDATISYIDGKQCHFAEVNEMIVRKLKQMAHQAPDFGDMPAPGYTMLSAAIARSLCFINKVKSHWKIGRDLAARVIVVNASPDYAAQYMSVMNCIFAAVKQKVVIDACSLNTHKGTTSGFLQQATEITGGLHMSIKMSEPLLQYLIV
;
A
#
# COMPACT_ATOMS: atom_id res chain seq x y z
N MET A 1 18.45 35.33 14.85
CA MET A 1 18.02 34.05 15.45
C MET A 1 17.70 33.08 14.32
N ASN A 2 18.73 32.35 13.87
CA ASN A 2 18.64 31.40 12.77
C ASN A 2 18.48 30.00 13.37
N TYR A 3 17.39 29.30 13.06
CA TYR A 3 17.27 27.88 13.37
C TYR A 3 17.30 27.11 12.04
N LEU A 4 18.49 26.60 11.73
CA LEU A 4 18.75 25.69 10.63
C LEU A 4 18.03 24.36 10.87
N TRP A 5 17.35 23.90 9.82
CA TRP A 5 16.78 22.57 9.70
C TRP A 5 17.88 21.50 9.65
N HIS A 6 17.96 20.67 10.69
CA HIS A 6 18.60 19.36 10.61
C HIS A 6 17.59 18.28 11.00
N ILE A 7 16.93 17.70 10.00
CA ILE A 7 16.20 16.44 10.15
C ILE A 7 17.06 15.36 9.49
N ASN A 8 17.87 14.68 10.29
CA ASN A 8 18.55 13.45 9.91
C ASN A 8 17.53 12.31 9.92
N PHE A 9 17.01 11.93 8.75
CA PHE A 9 16.30 10.67 8.57
C PHE A 9 17.33 9.58 8.21
N GLN A 10 17.99 9.05 9.24
CA GLN A 10 18.88 7.90 9.11
C GLN A 10 18.17 6.67 9.68
N TYR A 11 17.33 6.03 8.87
CA TYR A 11 16.99 4.62 9.03
C TYR A 11 17.10 3.94 7.68
N SER A 12 18.25 3.28 7.52
CA SER A 12 18.56 2.31 6.48
C SER A 12 17.62 1.12 6.59
N PHE A 13 16.90 0.81 5.51
CA PHE A 13 16.27 -0.51 5.34
C PHE A 13 16.74 -1.08 4.00
N ALA A 14 17.58 -2.10 4.15
CA ALA A 14 18.33 -2.76 3.12
C ALA A 14 17.44 -3.42 2.05
N ASN A 15 17.87 -3.26 0.79
CA ASN A 15 17.82 -4.21 -0.31
C ASN A 15 16.73 -5.30 -0.25
N THR A 16 15.63 -5.06 -0.95
CA THR A 16 14.90 -6.15 -1.61
C THR A 16 15.10 -5.97 -3.11
N HIS A 17 16.01 -6.76 -3.67
CA HIS A 17 16.29 -6.86 -5.10
C HIS A 17 15.11 -7.63 -5.73
N LEU A 18 14.09 -6.91 -6.22
CA LEU A 18 12.97 -7.53 -6.92
C LEU A 18 13.36 -7.72 -8.38
N HIS A 19 13.58 -8.98 -8.77
CA HIS A 19 13.83 -9.38 -10.15
C HIS A 19 12.60 -9.04 -11.01
N TYR A 20 12.69 -7.97 -11.80
CA TYR A 20 11.76 -7.76 -12.92
C TYR A 20 12.28 -8.58 -14.11
N ALA A 21 12.04 -9.89 -14.10
CA ALA A 21 12.46 -10.78 -15.18
C ALA A 21 11.39 -10.78 -16.29
N SER A 22 11.52 -9.87 -17.24
CA SER A 22 10.92 -10.04 -18.57
C SER A 22 11.74 -11.08 -19.34
N HIS A 23 11.38 -12.37 -19.25
CA HIS A 23 11.90 -13.39 -20.14
C HIS A 23 10.80 -13.82 -21.13
N PRO A 24 11.07 -13.83 -22.45
CA PRO A 24 10.17 -14.47 -23.41
C PRO A 24 10.34 -16.00 -23.33
N PRO A 25 9.26 -16.78 -23.45
CA PRO A 25 9.39 -18.23 -23.42
C PRO A 25 10.03 -18.71 -24.73
N LYS A 26 11.14 -19.44 -24.62
CA LYS A 26 11.69 -20.27 -25.71
C LYS A 26 10.94 -21.59 -25.70
N GLY A 27 10.33 -21.96 -26.84
CA GLY A 27 9.41 -23.10 -26.94
C GLY A 27 10.05 -24.45 -27.27
N SER A 28 9.22 -25.49 -27.23
CA SER A 28 9.23 -26.62 -28.16
C SER A 28 7.81 -27.22 -28.17
N VAL A 29 7.13 -27.15 -29.31
CA VAL A 29 5.76 -27.66 -29.49
C VAL A 29 5.85 -29.14 -29.85
N ASP A 30 5.48 -30.01 -28.90
CA ASP A 30 5.12 -31.39 -29.21
C ASP A 30 3.61 -31.45 -29.46
N ALA A 31 3.26 -31.69 -30.72
CA ALA A 31 1.89 -31.90 -31.16
C ALA A 31 1.38 -33.22 -30.57
N ASN A 32 0.50 -33.16 -29.56
CA ASN A 32 -0.60 -34.12 -29.28
C ASN A 32 -1.21 -33.89 -27.89
N ASN A 33 -1.81 -32.72 -27.62
CA ASN A 33 -2.78 -32.61 -26.52
C ASN A 33 -3.68 -31.38 -26.68
N GLU A 34 -4.89 -31.57 -27.19
CA GLU A 34 -5.92 -30.52 -27.30
C GLU A 34 -6.38 -29.98 -25.93
N ARG A 35 -5.92 -30.56 -24.80
CA ARG A 35 -6.14 -30.07 -23.43
C ARG A 35 -5.09 -29.05 -22.95
N ASP A 36 -3.91 -28.98 -23.57
CA ASP A 36 -2.84 -28.05 -23.16
C ASP A 36 -2.95 -26.67 -23.84
N ALA A 37 -3.72 -26.57 -24.93
CA ALA A 37 -3.98 -25.31 -25.62
C ALA A 37 -4.86 -24.36 -24.79
N THR A 38 -5.70 -24.86 -23.89
CA THR A 38 -6.52 -24.03 -22.98
C THR A 38 -5.74 -23.57 -21.74
N ILE A 39 -4.77 -24.36 -21.28
CA ILE A 39 -3.93 -24.06 -20.10
C ILE A 39 -2.89 -22.97 -20.42
N SER A 40 -2.43 -22.88 -21.66
CA SER A 40 -1.40 -21.91 -22.10
C SER A 40 -1.90 -20.46 -22.27
N TYR A 41 -3.21 -20.20 -22.22
CA TYR A 41 -3.77 -18.85 -22.39
C TYR A 41 -4.06 -18.13 -21.05
N ILE A 42 -4.04 -18.85 -19.92
CA ILE A 42 -4.41 -18.35 -18.59
C ILE A 42 -3.19 -17.81 -17.81
N ASP A 43 -1.98 -18.19 -18.23
CA ASP A 43 -0.85 -18.35 -17.31
C ASP A 43 0.08 -17.14 -17.17
N GLY A 44 -0.15 -16.03 -17.88
CA GLY A 44 0.72 -14.85 -17.78
C GLY A 44 0.30 -13.84 -16.71
N LYS A 45 -1.00 -13.55 -16.60
CA LYS A 45 -1.51 -12.49 -15.71
C LYS A 45 -2.07 -13.03 -14.41
N GLN A 46 -2.61 -14.24 -14.44
CA GLN A 46 -3.28 -14.86 -13.29
C GLN A 46 -2.28 -15.53 -12.33
N CYS A 47 -1.13 -15.99 -12.84
CA CYS A 47 -0.02 -16.52 -12.04
C CYS A 47 0.57 -15.45 -11.09
N HIS A 48 0.80 -14.23 -11.58
CA HIS A 48 1.32 -13.12 -10.77
C HIS A 48 0.34 -12.72 -9.67
N PHE A 49 -0.97 -12.77 -9.94
CA PHE A 49 -1.98 -12.51 -8.92
C PHE A 49 -1.97 -13.59 -7.83
N ALA A 50 -1.87 -14.86 -8.22
CA ALA A 50 -1.76 -15.98 -7.27
C ALA A 50 -0.51 -15.87 -6.40
N GLU A 51 0.64 -15.54 -7.00
CA GLU A 51 1.90 -15.32 -6.28
C GLU A 51 1.78 -14.18 -5.25
N VAL A 52 1.21 -13.04 -5.66
CA VAL A 52 0.98 -11.90 -4.76
C VAL A 52 0.01 -12.28 -3.63
N ASN A 53 -1.06 -13.00 -3.94
CA ASN A 53 -2.03 -13.46 -2.93
C ASN A 53 -1.36 -14.37 -1.89
N GLU A 54 -0.57 -15.34 -2.32
CA GLU A 54 0.19 -16.21 -1.41
C GLU A 54 1.17 -15.41 -0.56
N MET A 55 1.89 -14.46 -1.16
CA MET A 55 2.83 -13.60 -0.44
C MET A 55 2.11 -12.76 0.63
N ILE A 56 0.97 -12.15 0.30
CA ILE A 56 0.17 -11.36 1.24
C ILE A 56 -0.30 -12.23 2.41
N VAL A 57 -0.90 -13.40 2.13
CA VAL A 57 -1.39 -14.31 3.18
C VAL A 57 -0.25 -14.78 4.08
N ARG A 58 0.91 -15.14 3.51
CA ARG A 58 2.09 -15.54 4.28
C ARG A 58 2.58 -14.41 5.19
N LYS A 59 2.68 -13.19 4.67
CA LYS A 59 3.15 -12.03 5.45
C LYS A 59 2.17 -11.63 6.55
N LEU A 60 0.87 -11.66 6.27
CA LEU A 60 -0.16 -11.40 7.29
C LEU A 60 -0.12 -12.44 8.41
N LYS A 61 0.01 -13.73 8.08
CA LYS A 61 0.19 -14.79 9.08
C LYS A 61 1.45 -14.57 9.92
N GLN A 62 2.57 -14.23 9.29
CA GLN A 62 3.81 -13.93 9.99
C GLN A 62 3.63 -12.76 10.98
N MET A 63 2.97 -11.68 10.56
CA MET A 63 2.69 -10.53 11.42
C MET A 63 1.72 -10.87 12.56
N ALA A 64 0.71 -11.71 12.30
CA ALA A 64 -0.23 -12.17 13.32
C ALA A 64 0.46 -13.00 14.42
N HIS A 65 1.44 -13.84 14.07
CA HIS A 65 2.23 -14.59 15.05
C HIS A 65 3.20 -13.72 15.86
N GLN A 66 3.58 -12.55 15.34
CA GLN A 66 4.47 -11.59 16.02
C GLN A 66 3.70 -10.57 16.86
N ALA A 67 2.37 -10.53 16.74
CA ALA A 67 1.56 -9.63 17.54
C ALA A 67 1.64 -10.06 19.01
N PRO A 68 1.95 -9.13 19.94
CA PRO A 68 1.86 -9.44 21.37
C PRO A 68 0.41 -9.78 21.72
N ASP A 69 0.22 -10.69 22.67
CA ASP A 69 -1.11 -10.98 23.19
C ASP A 69 -1.75 -9.69 23.70
N PHE A 70 -3.02 -9.47 23.34
CA PHE A 70 -3.77 -8.25 23.65
C PHE A 70 -3.79 -7.88 25.14
N GLY A 71 -3.45 -8.83 26.04
CA GLY A 71 -3.41 -8.65 27.49
C GLY A 71 -2.14 -8.00 28.06
N ASP A 72 -1.01 -8.03 27.34
CA ASP A 72 0.29 -7.58 27.87
C ASP A 72 0.72 -6.18 27.38
N MET A 73 -0.12 -5.48 26.61
CA MET A 73 0.25 -4.19 26.04
C MET A 73 -0.07 -3.03 27.02
N PRO A 74 0.92 -2.27 27.54
CA PRO A 74 0.68 -1.18 28.49
C PRO A 74 0.03 0.08 27.87
N ALA A 75 -0.23 0.08 26.57
CA ALA A 75 -0.76 1.23 25.84
C ALA A 75 -1.60 0.75 24.64
N PRO A 76 -2.61 1.51 24.19
CA PRO A 76 -3.32 1.21 22.95
C PRO A 76 -2.31 1.16 21.79
N GLY A 77 -2.28 0.02 21.07
CA GLY A 77 -1.41 -0.15 19.92
C GLY A 77 -1.64 0.95 18.89
N TYR A 78 -0.64 1.79 18.67
CA TYR A 78 -0.72 2.87 17.70
C TYR A 78 -0.39 2.35 16.29
N THR A 79 -1.11 2.84 15.29
CA THR A 79 -0.76 2.59 13.89
C THR A 79 0.43 3.46 13.48
N MET A 80 1.31 2.95 12.62
CA MET A 80 2.43 3.70 12.04
C MET A 80 2.05 4.21 10.65
N LEU A 81 1.05 5.09 10.58
CA LEU A 81 0.47 5.56 9.32
C LEU A 81 1.48 6.33 8.45
N SER A 82 2.24 7.24 9.06
CA SER A 82 3.27 8.04 8.37
C SER A 82 4.33 7.16 7.69
N ALA A 83 4.80 6.12 8.38
CA ALA A 83 5.79 5.18 7.85
C ALA A 83 5.25 4.36 6.67
N ALA A 84 3.96 3.99 6.70
CA ALA A 84 3.31 3.29 5.59
C ALA A 84 3.24 4.19 4.34
N ILE A 85 2.75 5.43 4.48
CA ILE A 85 2.65 6.37 3.35
C ILE A 85 4.04 6.70 2.79
N ALA A 86 5.02 6.97 3.66
CA ALA A 86 6.39 7.27 3.23
C ALA A 86 7.01 6.12 2.41
N ARG A 87 6.81 4.87 2.83
CA ARG A 87 7.28 3.69 2.08
C ARG A 87 6.60 3.58 0.72
N SER A 88 5.29 3.78 0.65
CA SER A 88 4.55 3.78 -0.61
C SER A 88 5.05 4.85 -1.57
N LEU A 89 5.27 6.08 -1.10
CA LEU A 89 5.80 7.17 -1.92
C LEU A 89 7.24 6.91 -2.39
N CYS A 90 8.10 6.39 -1.52
CA CYS A 90 9.46 6.02 -1.90
C CYS A 90 9.46 4.93 -2.99
N PHE A 91 8.59 3.93 -2.84
CA PHE A 91 8.42 2.87 -3.83
C PHE A 91 7.91 3.44 -5.17
N ILE A 92 6.89 4.29 -5.15
CA ILE A 92 6.38 4.97 -6.35
C ILE A 92 7.50 5.77 -7.01
N ASN A 93 8.28 6.54 -6.26
CA ASN A 93 9.38 7.32 -6.80
C ASN A 93 10.45 6.45 -7.47
N LYS A 94 10.78 5.30 -6.85
CA LYS A 94 11.68 4.30 -7.44
C LYS A 94 11.11 3.70 -8.73
N VAL A 95 9.83 3.35 -8.77
CA VAL A 95 9.19 2.82 -9.99
C VAL A 95 9.13 3.88 -11.08
N LYS A 96 8.80 5.13 -10.73
CA LYS A 96 8.78 6.27 -11.66
C LYS A 96 10.14 6.50 -12.32
N SER A 97 11.26 6.35 -11.60
CA SER A 97 12.60 6.52 -12.18
C SER A 97 12.97 5.43 -13.21
N HIS A 98 12.38 4.25 -13.11
CA HIS A 98 12.58 3.14 -14.06
C HIS A 98 11.50 3.07 -15.15
N TRP A 99 10.49 3.95 -15.09
CA TRP A 99 9.40 3.95 -16.05
C TRP A 99 9.83 4.58 -17.38
N LYS A 100 9.27 4.09 -18.50
CA LYS A 100 9.70 4.49 -19.84
C LYS A 100 9.51 6.00 -20.06
N ILE A 101 10.57 6.65 -20.53
CA ILE A 101 10.58 8.06 -20.94
C ILE A 101 9.43 8.30 -21.92
N GLY A 102 8.55 9.25 -21.61
CA GLY A 102 7.38 9.60 -22.43
C GLY A 102 6.05 8.97 -22.03
N ARG A 103 5.99 8.14 -20.98
CA ARG A 103 4.72 7.73 -20.34
C ARG A 103 4.68 8.27 -18.92
N ASP A 104 3.59 8.94 -18.54
CA ASP A 104 3.38 9.29 -17.14
C ASP A 104 2.80 8.09 -16.38
N LEU A 105 3.29 7.84 -15.16
CA LEU A 105 2.74 6.82 -14.28
C LEU A 105 1.70 7.48 -13.38
N ALA A 106 0.42 7.24 -13.69
CA ALA A 106 -0.69 7.64 -12.84
C ALA A 106 -0.71 6.80 -11.55
N ALA A 107 0.09 7.22 -10.56
CA ALA A 107 0.22 6.54 -9.29
C ALA A 107 -0.83 7.03 -8.29
N ARG A 108 -1.46 6.09 -7.59
CA ARG A 108 -2.48 6.33 -6.56
C ARG A 108 -2.23 5.41 -5.38
N VAL A 109 -2.45 5.91 -4.16
CA VAL A 109 -2.28 5.14 -2.92
C VAL A 109 -3.62 5.04 -2.23
N ILE A 110 -4.08 3.83 -1.94
CA ILE A 110 -5.24 3.59 -1.08
C ILE A 110 -4.76 3.23 0.33
N VAL A 111 -5.31 3.91 1.33
CA VAL A 111 -5.08 3.64 2.75
C VAL A 111 -6.32 2.98 3.33
N VAL A 112 -6.20 1.71 3.74
CA VAL A 112 -7.23 1.03 4.52
C VAL A 112 -6.87 1.13 5.99
N ASN A 113 -7.67 1.87 6.76
CA ASN A 113 -7.42 2.13 8.17
C ASN A 113 -8.48 1.47 9.04
N ALA A 114 -8.06 0.66 10.00
CA ALA A 114 -8.93 0.02 11.01
C ALA A 114 -8.56 0.41 12.44
N SER A 115 -7.67 1.41 12.60
CA SER A 115 -7.11 1.83 13.88
C SER A 115 -7.42 3.31 14.14
N PRO A 116 -7.52 3.74 15.42
CA PRO A 116 -7.70 5.14 15.76
C PRO A 116 -6.47 5.98 15.38
N ASP A 117 -6.68 7.26 15.12
CA ASP A 117 -5.62 8.21 14.84
C ASP A 117 -4.71 8.43 16.06
N TYR A 118 -3.40 8.46 15.84
CA TYR A 118 -2.43 8.78 16.88
C TYR A 118 -1.91 10.21 16.72
N ALA A 119 -2.36 11.10 17.61
CA ALA A 119 -2.12 12.55 17.53
C ALA A 119 -0.64 12.95 17.37
N ALA A 120 0.27 12.22 18.03
CA ALA A 120 1.70 12.50 17.97
C ALA A 120 2.30 12.33 16.55
N GLN A 121 1.64 11.58 15.65
CA GLN A 121 2.11 11.41 14.28
C GLN A 121 1.66 12.52 13.32
N TYR A 122 0.86 13.49 13.76
CA TYR A 122 0.28 14.51 12.89
C TYR A 122 1.31 15.15 11.97
N MET A 123 2.41 15.66 12.53
CA MET A 123 3.47 16.32 11.75
C MET A 123 4.09 15.39 10.72
N SER A 124 4.35 14.14 11.09
CA SER A 124 4.92 13.14 10.18
C SER A 124 3.95 12.75 9.07
N VAL A 125 2.66 12.61 9.38
CA VAL A 125 1.62 12.29 8.39
C VAL A 125 1.44 13.45 7.41
N MET A 126 1.36 14.69 7.90
CA MET A 126 1.23 15.87 7.06
C MET A 126 2.42 16.06 6.12
N ASN A 127 3.65 15.83 6.60
CA ASN A 127 4.83 15.85 5.74
C ASN A 127 4.75 14.82 4.60
N CYS A 128 4.20 13.63 4.88
CA CYS A 128 3.98 12.61 3.85
C CYS A 128 2.89 13.03 2.85
N ILE A 129 1.80 13.65 3.32
CA ILE A 129 0.73 14.17 2.44
C ILE A 129 1.27 15.25 1.51
N PHE A 130 2.04 16.22 2.03
CA PHE A 130 2.66 17.25 1.19
C PHE A 130 3.68 16.68 0.20
N ALA A 131 4.42 15.64 0.60
CA ALA A 131 5.28 14.91 -0.32
C ALA A 131 4.48 14.22 -1.44
N ALA A 132 3.31 13.64 -1.13
CA ALA A 132 2.43 13.03 -2.11
C ALA A 132 1.90 14.06 -3.14
N VAL A 133 1.46 15.23 -2.67
CA VAL A 133 1.04 16.35 -3.55
C VAL A 133 2.17 16.74 -4.49
N LYS A 134 3.39 16.93 -3.96
CA LYS A 134 4.56 17.30 -4.77
C LYS A 134 4.89 16.23 -5.83
N GLN A 135 4.65 14.96 -5.53
CA GLN A 135 4.87 13.84 -6.44
C GLN A 135 3.67 13.56 -7.36
N LYS A 136 2.60 14.36 -7.29
CA LYS A 136 1.34 14.15 -8.00
C LYS A 136 0.76 12.75 -7.77
N VAL A 137 0.77 12.31 -6.52
CA VAL A 137 0.18 11.03 -6.09
C VAL A 137 -1.08 11.33 -5.29
N VAL A 138 -2.20 10.78 -5.74
CA VAL A 138 -3.49 10.89 -5.05
C VAL A 138 -3.56 9.86 -3.91
N ILE A 139 -4.06 10.27 -2.74
CA ILE A 139 -4.28 9.39 -1.60
C ILE A 139 -5.79 9.21 -1.41
N ASP A 140 -6.27 7.99 -1.57
CA ASP A 140 -7.61 7.58 -1.14
C ASP A 140 -7.55 6.95 0.23
N ALA A 141 -8.66 7.05 0.96
CA ALA A 141 -8.77 6.49 2.30
C ALA A 141 -10.07 5.71 2.47
N CYS A 142 -9.95 4.54 3.07
CA CYS A 142 -11.04 3.69 3.50
C CYS A 142 -10.91 3.47 5.00
N SER A 143 -11.79 4.10 5.79
CA SER A 143 -11.85 3.95 7.24
C SER A 143 -12.85 2.85 7.61
N LEU A 144 -12.36 1.78 8.21
CA LEU A 144 -13.15 0.68 8.76
C LEU A 144 -13.55 1.05 10.19
N ASN A 145 -14.83 1.38 10.38
CA ASN A 145 -15.34 1.81 11.69
C ASN A 145 -15.51 0.60 12.62
N THR A 146 -14.61 0.46 13.59
CA THR A 146 -14.71 -0.53 14.69
C THR A 146 -15.48 0.04 15.89
N HIS A 147 -15.41 1.35 16.13
CA HIS A 147 -16.18 2.07 17.13
C HIS A 147 -16.96 3.24 16.53
N LYS A 148 -18.09 3.56 17.16
CA LYS A 148 -19.19 4.45 16.73
C LYS A 148 -18.74 5.71 15.94
N GLY A 149 -18.60 5.58 14.63
CA GLY A 149 -18.54 6.70 13.66
C GLY A 149 -17.33 7.62 13.74
N THR A 150 -16.21 7.20 14.33
CA THR A 150 -15.01 8.05 14.37
C THR A 150 -14.22 7.91 13.07
N THR A 151 -14.49 8.83 12.13
CA THR A 151 -13.69 9.01 10.92
C THR A 151 -12.30 9.57 11.28
N SER A 152 -11.25 9.09 10.61
CA SER A 152 -9.89 9.62 10.76
C SER A 152 -9.80 11.03 10.19
N GLY A 153 -9.54 12.02 11.05
CA GLY A 153 -9.38 13.42 10.65
C GLY A 153 -8.10 13.64 9.84
N PHE A 154 -7.08 12.80 10.04
CA PHE A 154 -5.87 12.83 9.23
C PHE A 154 -6.13 12.37 7.80
N LEU A 155 -6.85 11.26 7.64
CA LEU A 155 -7.13 10.71 6.33
C LEU A 155 -8.13 11.55 5.54
N GLN A 156 -9.07 12.22 6.21
CA GLN A 156 -9.96 13.18 5.55
C GLN A 156 -9.17 14.37 4.97
N GLN A 157 -8.22 14.93 5.75
CA GLN A 157 -7.33 15.98 5.25
C GLN A 157 -6.44 15.47 4.11
N ALA A 158 -5.92 14.24 4.21
CA ALA A 158 -5.11 13.64 3.15
C ALA A 158 -5.86 13.57 1.82
N THR A 159 -7.11 13.09 1.85
CA THR A 159 -7.95 12.99 0.65
C THR A 159 -8.32 14.36 0.10
N GLU A 160 -8.63 15.34 0.95
CA GLU A 160 -8.97 16.69 0.50
C GLU A 160 -7.77 17.40 -0.17
N ILE A 161 -6.60 17.35 0.48
CA ILE A 161 -5.38 18.00 0.00
C ILE A 161 -4.88 17.36 -1.30
N THR A 162 -5.02 16.04 -1.46
CA THR A 162 -4.54 15.32 -2.65
C THR A 162 -5.61 15.16 -3.74
N GLY A 163 -6.87 15.53 -3.47
CA GLY A 163 -8.00 15.33 -4.38
C GLY A 163 -8.46 13.86 -4.49
N GLY A 164 -8.23 13.06 -3.46
CA GLY A 164 -8.66 11.66 -3.36
C GLY A 164 -10.05 11.48 -2.74
N LEU A 165 -10.46 10.22 -2.61
CA LEU A 165 -11.75 9.83 -2.05
C LEU A 165 -11.61 9.34 -0.61
N HIS A 166 -12.48 9.82 0.27
CA HIS A 166 -12.62 9.28 1.62
C HIS A 166 -13.90 8.46 1.74
N MET A 167 -13.76 7.18 2.12
CA MET A 167 -14.87 6.26 2.39
C MET A 167 -14.85 5.82 3.83
N SER A 168 -16.01 5.80 4.46
CA SER A 168 -16.21 5.32 5.83
C SER A 168 -17.15 4.13 5.79
N ILE A 169 -16.62 2.95 6.09
CA ILE A 169 -17.34 1.66 5.95
C ILE A 169 -17.64 1.11 7.34
N LYS A 170 -18.87 0.65 7.54
CA LYS A 170 -19.24 -0.05 8.78
C LYS A 170 -18.77 -1.50 8.67
N MET A 171 -18.21 -2.06 9.74
CA MET A 171 -17.66 -3.43 9.73
C MET A 171 -18.69 -4.52 9.39
N SER A 172 -19.99 -4.22 9.43
CA SER A 172 -21.08 -5.12 9.02
C SER A 172 -21.38 -5.12 7.51
N GLU A 173 -20.79 -4.20 6.72
CA GLU A 173 -21.09 -4.02 5.30
C GLU A 173 -20.07 -4.76 4.40
N PRO A 174 -20.47 -5.21 3.19
CA PRO A 174 -19.58 -5.94 2.29
C PRO A 174 -18.49 -5.02 1.71
N LEU A 175 -17.28 -5.08 2.27
CA LEU A 175 -16.11 -4.28 1.86
C LEU A 175 -15.83 -4.35 0.34
N LEU A 176 -16.07 -5.52 -0.28
CA LEU A 176 -15.82 -5.74 -1.70
C LEU A 176 -16.65 -4.79 -2.58
N GLN A 177 -17.89 -4.49 -2.20
CA GLN A 177 -18.75 -3.59 -2.97
C GLN A 177 -18.18 -2.17 -3.03
N TYR A 178 -17.55 -1.69 -1.96
CA TYR A 178 -16.94 -0.37 -1.90
C TYR A 178 -15.61 -0.28 -2.65
N LEU A 179 -14.91 -1.40 -2.83
CA LEU A 179 -13.61 -1.44 -3.53
C LEU A 179 -13.73 -1.65 -5.04
N ILE A 180 -14.90 -2.10 -5.52
CA ILE A 180 -15.16 -2.32 -6.96
C ILE A 180 -15.65 -1.04 -7.66
N VAL A 181 -16.27 -0.14 -6.91
CA VAL A 181 -16.83 1.13 -7.41
C VAL A 181 -15.73 2.19 -7.53
#